data_AF-A0A0T8UC01-F1
#
_entry.id   AF-A0A0T8UC01-F1
#
_cell.length_a   1.000
_cell.length_b   1.000
_cell.length_c   1.000
_cell.angle_alpha   90.00
_cell.angle_beta   90.00
_cell.angle_gamma   90.00
#
_symmetry.space_group_name_H-M   'P 1'
#
loop_
_entity.id
_entity.type
_entity.pdbx_description
1 polymer ?
#
loop_
_entity_poly.entity_id
_entity_poly.type
_entity_poly.pdbx_seq_one_letter_code
_entity_poly.pdbx_strand_id
1 'polypeptide(L)'
;MIKELYEEVQGTVYKCRNEYYLHLWELSDWDQEGMICLYELISKEEGLVEDISRLRKYFKTKFRNRILDYIRKQESYKRRYNKEPYEEVGEISHRISEGGLWIDDYYLFHETLKNYRSKESKEKQEELERILRNERFRGRQRVLRDLRIVFKEFDIRSR
;
A
#
# COMPACT_ATOMS: atom_id res chain seq x y z
N MET A 1 -28.15 -6.77 11.55
CA MET A 1 -27.22 -7.22 12.61
C MET A 1 -25.81 -7.55 12.08
N ILE A 2 -25.54 -8.71 11.45
CA ILE A 2 -24.16 -9.03 11.01
C ILE A 2 -23.66 -8.10 9.89
N LYS A 3 -24.52 -7.72 8.94
CA LYS A 3 -24.15 -6.80 7.85
C LYS A 3 -23.77 -5.41 8.38
N GLU A 4 -24.55 -4.86 9.30
CA GLU A 4 -24.24 -3.56 9.94
C GLU A 4 -22.92 -3.63 10.72
N LEU A 5 -22.69 -4.75 11.42
CA LEU A 5 -21.43 -4.95 12.15
C LEU A 5 -20.24 -5.18 11.22
N TYR A 6 -20.48 -5.69 10.01
CA TYR A 6 -19.46 -5.82 8.98
C TYR A 6 -19.01 -4.44 8.47
N GLU A 7 -19.92 -3.48 8.35
CA GLU A 7 -19.57 -2.11 7.94
C GLU A 7 -18.55 -1.46 8.89
N GLU A 8 -18.57 -1.83 10.17
CA GLU A 8 -17.61 -1.38 11.19
C GLU A 8 -16.18 -1.90 10.99
N VAL A 9 -16.03 -3.01 10.27
CA VAL A 9 -14.76 -3.72 10.08
C VAL A 9 -14.32 -3.85 8.62
N GLN A 10 -15.19 -3.55 7.65
CA GLN A 10 -14.94 -3.66 6.20
C GLN A 10 -13.68 -2.90 5.76
N GLY A 11 -13.39 -1.76 6.38
CA GLY A 11 -12.18 -1.00 6.09
C GLY A 11 -10.89 -1.79 6.32
N THR A 12 -10.93 -2.77 7.23
CA THR A 12 -9.81 -3.70 7.44
C THR A 12 -9.68 -4.70 6.30
N VAL A 13 -10.81 -5.19 5.77
CA VAL A 13 -10.84 -6.10 4.63
C VAL A 13 -10.28 -5.42 3.40
N TYR A 14 -10.73 -4.19 3.10
CA TYR A 14 -10.24 -3.41 1.96
C TYR A 14 -8.78 -3.03 2.09
N LYS A 15 -8.34 -2.70 3.31
CA LYS A 15 -6.92 -2.47 3.57
C LYS A 15 -6.09 -3.73 3.30
N CYS A 16 -6.54 -4.90 3.74
CA CYS A 16 -5.86 -6.16 3.45
C CYS A 16 -5.87 -6.49 1.95
N ARG A 17 -6.97 -6.24 1.23
CA ARG A 17 -7.06 -6.41 -0.23
C ARG A 17 -6.05 -5.54 -0.97
N ASN A 18 -5.82 -4.31 -0.53
CA ASN A 18 -4.84 -3.43 -1.14
C ASN A 18 -3.39 -3.80 -0.79
N GLU A 19 -3.17 -4.37 0.39
CA GLU A 19 -1.84 -4.79 0.86
C GLU A 19 -1.42 -6.17 0.32
N TYR A 20 -2.38 -7.04 0.00
CA TYR A 20 -2.14 -8.44 -0.34
C TYR A 20 -2.88 -8.86 -1.59
N TYR A 21 -2.16 -9.55 -2.48
CA TYR A 21 -2.75 -10.18 -3.64
C TYR A 21 -3.12 -11.64 -3.34
N LEU A 22 -4.40 -11.97 -3.48
CA LEU A 22 -4.89 -13.34 -3.55
C LEU A 22 -5.40 -13.57 -4.97
N HIS A 23 -4.78 -14.50 -5.67
CA HIS A 23 -5.17 -14.82 -7.04
C HIS A 23 -6.62 -15.33 -7.11
N LEU A 24 -7.31 -14.95 -8.20
CA LEU A 24 -8.74 -15.15 -8.47
C LEU A 24 -9.74 -14.56 -7.48
N TRP A 25 -9.29 -13.87 -6.43
CA TRP A 25 -10.20 -13.22 -5.49
C TRP A 25 -10.68 -11.88 -6.04
N GLU A 26 -11.98 -11.79 -6.27
CA GLU A 26 -12.70 -10.55 -6.53
C GLU A 26 -13.09 -9.86 -5.21
N LEU A 27 -13.57 -8.62 -5.30
CA LEU A 27 -14.04 -7.88 -4.13
C LEU A 27 -15.07 -8.67 -3.31
N SER A 28 -15.97 -9.39 -4.00
CA SER A 28 -16.96 -10.25 -3.37
C SER A 28 -16.35 -11.39 -2.56
N ASP A 29 -15.23 -11.97 -2.99
CA ASP A 29 -14.55 -13.04 -2.25
C ASP A 29 -13.89 -12.49 -0.99
N TRP A 30 -13.27 -11.31 -1.09
CA TRP A 30 -12.74 -10.59 0.08
C TRP A 30 -13.85 -10.24 1.08
N ASP A 31 -14.99 -9.75 0.59
CA ASP A 31 -16.14 -9.41 1.42
C ASP A 31 -16.74 -10.66 2.07
N GLN A 32 -16.89 -11.73 1.31
CA GLN A 32 -17.41 -13.01 1.79
C GLN A 32 -16.52 -13.60 2.89
N GLU A 33 -15.20 -13.70 2.66
CA GLU A 33 -14.27 -14.19 3.68
C GLU A 33 -14.27 -13.27 4.91
N GLY A 34 -14.38 -11.95 4.71
CA GLY A 34 -14.53 -10.98 5.77
C GLY A 34 -15.75 -11.26 6.65
N MET A 35 -16.91 -11.50 6.03
CA MET A 35 -18.14 -11.85 6.74
C MET A 35 -18.03 -13.19 7.46
N ILE A 36 -17.44 -14.21 6.84
CA ILE A 36 -17.20 -15.52 7.47
C ILE A 36 -16.31 -15.37 8.69
N CYS A 37 -15.20 -14.64 8.56
CA CYS A 37 -14.28 -14.39 9.66
C CYS A 37 -14.94 -13.63 10.81
N LEU A 38 -15.81 -12.67 10.50
CA LEU A 38 -16.57 -11.91 11.49
C LEU A 38 -17.56 -12.81 12.24
N TYR A 39 -18.31 -13.63 11.50
CA TYR A 39 -19.28 -14.56 12.06
C TYR A 39 -18.63 -15.57 13.01
N GLU A 40 -17.53 -16.18 12.60
CA GLU A 40 -16.78 -17.12 13.45
C GLU A 40 -16.22 -16.45 14.71
N LEU A 41 -15.79 -15.18 14.60
CA LEU A 41 -15.24 -14.43 15.73
C LEU A 41 -16.32 -14.16 16.78
N ILE A 42 -17.47 -13.66 16.35
CA ILE A 42 -18.61 -13.34 17.23
C ILE A 42 -19.19 -14.61 17.84
N SER A 43 -19.24 -15.71 17.07
CA SER A 43 -19.76 -16.99 17.56
C SER A 43 -18.88 -17.63 18.65
N LYS A 44 -17.59 -17.23 18.74
CA LYS A 44 -16.63 -17.78 19.71
C LYS A 44 -16.44 -16.89 20.94
N GLU A 45 -16.69 -15.60 20.84
CA GLU A 45 -16.44 -14.63 21.90
C GLU A 45 -17.70 -13.83 22.21
N GLU A 46 -18.41 -14.26 23.26
CA GLU A 46 -19.62 -13.57 23.76
C GLU A 46 -19.27 -12.15 24.25
N GLY A 47 -20.18 -11.19 23.99
CA GLY A 47 -20.01 -9.78 24.39
C GLY A 47 -19.13 -8.93 23.47
N LEU A 48 -18.48 -9.51 22.45
CA LEU A 48 -17.62 -8.74 21.54
C LEU A 48 -18.40 -7.73 20.68
N VAL A 49 -19.70 -7.98 20.47
CA VAL A 49 -20.59 -7.09 19.70
C VAL A 49 -20.87 -5.77 20.43
N GLU A 50 -20.77 -5.76 21.76
CA GLU A 50 -21.04 -4.57 22.58
C GLU A 50 -19.85 -3.59 22.63
N ASP A 51 -18.63 -4.08 22.37
CA ASP A 51 -17.41 -3.27 22.30
C ASP A 51 -16.83 -3.25 20.88
N ILE A 52 -17.27 -2.26 20.10
CA ILE A 52 -16.84 -2.05 18.70
C ILE A 52 -15.32 -1.84 18.60
N SER A 53 -14.68 -1.20 19.60
CA SER A 53 -13.23 -0.95 19.58
C SER A 53 -12.45 -2.26 19.71
N ARG A 54 -12.88 -3.12 20.64
CA ARG A 54 -12.29 -4.46 20.83
C ARG A 54 -12.57 -5.35 19.62
N LEU A 55 -13.78 -5.34 19.09
CA LEU A 55 -14.15 -6.06 17.87
C LEU A 55 -13.22 -5.72 16.71
N ARG A 56 -13.02 -4.42 16.41
CA ARG A 56 -12.13 -3.96 15.33
C ARG A 56 -10.70 -4.48 15.50
N LYS A 57 -10.15 -4.46 16.72
CA LYS A 57 -8.78 -4.95 17.00
C LYS A 57 -8.66 -6.47 16.80
N TYR A 58 -9.63 -7.22 17.31
CA TYR A 58 -9.64 -8.69 17.23
C TYR A 58 -9.86 -9.14 15.79
N PHE A 59 -10.85 -8.56 15.12
CA PHE A 59 -11.13 -8.81 13.71
C PHE A 59 -9.92 -8.53 12.84
N LYS A 60 -9.28 -7.36 13.01
CA LYS A 60 -8.05 -7.01 12.27
C LYS A 60 -6.97 -8.07 12.40
N THR A 61 -6.73 -8.55 13.61
CA THR A 61 -5.69 -9.54 13.87
C THR A 61 -6.05 -10.90 13.27
N LYS A 62 -7.30 -11.36 13.44
CA LYS A 62 -7.78 -12.64 12.93
C LYS A 62 -7.85 -12.66 11.41
N PHE A 63 -8.41 -11.62 10.79
CA PHE A 63 -8.55 -11.51 9.35
C PHE A 63 -7.18 -11.44 8.67
N ARG A 64 -6.24 -10.62 9.16
CA ARG A 64 -4.88 -10.56 8.61
C ARG A 64 -4.18 -11.92 8.66
N ASN A 65 -4.26 -12.62 9.79
CA ASN A 65 -3.64 -13.95 9.92
C ASN A 65 -4.24 -14.97 8.95
N ARG A 66 -5.56 -14.92 8.76
CA ARG A 66 -6.28 -15.76 7.80
C ARG A 66 -5.85 -15.51 6.36
N ILE A 67 -5.70 -14.25 5.95
CA ILE A 67 -5.17 -13.89 4.62
C ILE A 67 -3.73 -14.39 4.43
N LEU A 68 -2.87 -14.19 5.43
CA LEU A 68 -1.50 -14.73 5.40
C LEU A 68 -1.48 -16.26 5.28
N ASP A 69 -2.42 -16.96 5.91
CA ASP A 69 -2.55 -18.40 5.76
C ASP A 69 -3.00 -18.80 4.35
N TYR A 70 -3.88 -18.04 3.68
CA TYR A 70 -4.21 -18.27 2.28
C TYR A 70 -2.99 -18.09 1.37
N ILE A 71 -2.19 -17.03 1.57
CA ILE A 71 -0.96 -16.79 0.82
C ILE A 71 0.04 -17.93 1.03
N ARG A 72 0.30 -18.32 2.28
CA ARG A 72 1.18 -19.47 2.59
C ARG A 72 0.70 -20.77 1.94
N LYS A 73 -0.61 -20.97 1.88
CA LYS A 73 -1.24 -22.12 1.21
C LYS A 73 -1.01 -22.09 -0.31
N GLN A 74 -1.06 -20.92 -0.95
CA GLN A 74 -0.76 -20.72 -2.37
C GLN A 74 0.72 -20.97 -2.69
N GLU A 75 1.64 -20.49 -1.84
CA GLU A 75 3.09 -20.64 -2.05
C GLU A 75 3.64 -22.04 -1.69
N SER A 76 2.81 -22.91 -1.09
CA SER A 76 3.24 -24.22 -0.63
C SER A 76 3.59 -25.17 -1.79
N TYR A 77 4.84 -25.65 -1.80
CA TYR A 77 5.42 -26.51 -2.83
C TYR A 77 4.65 -27.83 -3.06
N LYS A 78 3.95 -28.36 -2.05
CA LYS A 78 3.20 -29.63 -2.14
C LYS A 78 1.91 -29.54 -2.96
N ARG A 79 1.47 -28.35 -3.37
CA ARG A 79 0.24 -28.13 -4.17
C ARG A 79 0.50 -27.50 -5.53
N ARG A 80 1.72 -27.62 -6.06
CA ARG A 80 2.11 -27.10 -7.39
C ARG A 80 1.19 -27.52 -8.55
N TYR A 81 0.50 -28.67 -8.43
CA TYR A 81 -0.49 -29.11 -9.42
C TYR A 81 -1.79 -28.28 -9.42
N ASN A 82 -2.15 -27.68 -8.28
CA ASN A 82 -3.25 -26.71 -8.17
C ASN A 82 -2.73 -25.27 -8.26
N LYS A 83 -1.49 -25.08 -8.72
CA LYS A 83 -0.98 -23.74 -8.94
C LYS A 83 -1.70 -23.21 -10.17
N GLU A 84 -2.57 -22.27 -9.92
CA GLU A 84 -3.32 -21.53 -10.92
C GLU A 84 -2.35 -20.91 -11.95
N PRO A 85 -2.83 -20.66 -13.18
CA PRO A 85 -1.97 -20.27 -14.30
C PRO A 85 -1.08 -19.06 -13.97
N TYR A 86 0.07 -19.00 -14.63
CA TYR A 86 0.97 -17.86 -14.53
C TYR A 86 0.22 -16.59 -14.95
N GLU A 87 0.12 -15.64 -14.03
CA GLU A 87 -0.28 -14.27 -14.32
C GLU A 87 0.97 -13.43 -14.54
N GLU A 88 0.95 -12.58 -15.57
CA GLU A 88 2.06 -11.70 -15.86
C GLU A 88 2.14 -10.61 -14.78
N VAL A 89 3.35 -10.37 -14.25
CA VAL A 89 3.58 -9.37 -13.18
C VAL A 89 3.13 -7.97 -13.63
N GLY A 90 3.23 -7.66 -14.92
CA GLY A 90 2.74 -6.40 -15.49
C GLY A 90 1.22 -6.24 -15.44
N GLU A 91 0.46 -7.34 -15.50
CA GLU A 91 -1.00 -7.32 -15.39
C GLU A 91 -1.47 -7.16 -13.94
N ILE A 92 -0.66 -7.52 -12.94
CA ILE A 92 -1.06 -7.45 -11.52
C ILE A 92 -0.49 -6.20 -10.81
N SER A 93 0.57 -5.58 -11.35
CA SER A 93 1.29 -4.50 -10.66
C SER A 93 0.38 -3.32 -10.25
N HIS A 94 -0.66 -3.02 -11.03
CA HIS A 94 -1.64 -1.97 -10.71
C HIS A 94 -2.51 -2.26 -9.47
N ARG A 95 -2.57 -3.52 -9.02
CA ARG A 95 -3.39 -3.95 -7.87
C ARG A 95 -2.65 -3.86 -6.54
N ILE A 96 -1.33 -3.74 -6.57
CA ILE A 96 -0.48 -3.63 -5.39
C ILE A 96 -0.08 -2.17 -5.26
N SER A 97 -0.32 -1.55 -4.10
CA SER A 97 0.16 -0.20 -3.84
C SER A 97 1.68 -0.22 -3.64
N GLU A 98 2.46 -0.25 -4.73
CA GLU A 98 3.88 0.02 -4.64
C GLU A 98 4.04 1.48 -4.20
N GLY A 99 4.68 1.70 -3.05
CA GLY A 99 4.97 3.05 -2.52
C GLY A 99 6.05 3.80 -3.31
N GLY A 100 6.18 3.51 -4.61
CA GLY A 100 7.16 4.07 -5.53
C GLY A 100 6.52 4.93 -6.61
N LEU A 101 7.37 5.64 -7.37
CA LEU A 101 6.96 6.31 -8.61
C LEU A 101 6.72 5.27 -9.69
N TRP A 102 5.71 5.48 -10.53
CA TRP A 102 5.54 4.73 -11.79
C TRP A 102 6.79 4.87 -12.65
N ILE A 103 7.04 3.93 -13.57
CA ILE A 103 8.23 3.96 -14.44
C ILE A 103 8.33 5.29 -15.21
N ASP A 104 7.21 5.77 -15.74
CA ASP A 104 7.16 7.03 -16.49
C ASP A 104 7.43 8.24 -15.58
N ASP A 105 6.79 8.25 -14.39
CA ASP A 105 7.02 9.28 -13.38
C ASP A 105 8.49 9.23 -12.87
N TYR A 106 9.09 8.04 -12.77
CA TYR A 106 10.49 7.84 -12.39
C TYR A 106 11.44 8.41 -13.44
N TYR A 107 11.17 8.17 -14.73
CA TYR A 107 11.95 8.72 -15.83
C TYR A 107 11.85 10.25 -15.86
N LEU A 108 10.63 10.78 -15.79
CA LEU A 108 10.36 12.21 -15.77
C LEU A 108 11.04 12.89 -14.57
N PHE A 109 11.04 12.24 -13.40
CA PHE A 109 11.70 12.75 -12.20
C PHE A 109 13.22 12.90 -12.41
N HIS A 110 13.87 11.87 -12.96
CA HIS A 110 15.31 11.89 -13.22
C HIS A 110 15.69 12.90 -14.31
N GLU A 111 14.89 13.02 -15.37
CA GLU A 111 15.10 14.01 -16.41
C GLU A 111 14.95 15.43 -15.87
N THR A 112 13.90 15.67 -15.06
CA THR A 112 13.67 16.96 -14.40
C THR A 112 14.82 17.34 -13.46
N LEU A 113 15.32 16.39 -12.65
CA LEU A 113 16.50 16.58 -11.81
C LEU A 113 17.76 16.92 -12.63
N LYS A 114 18.00 16.19 -13.72
CA LYS A 114 19.15 16.42 -14.59
C LYS A 114 19.10 17.81 -15.23
N ASN A 115 17.93 18.20 -15.73
CA ASN A 115 17.70 19.50 -16.33
C ASN A 115 17.88 20.63 -15.31
N TYR A 116 17.32 20.48 -14.11
CA TYR A 116 17.52 21.44 -13.01
C TYR A 116 19.01 21.57 -12.67
N ARG A 117 19.71 20.45 -12.44
CA ARG A 117 21.14 20.44 -12.13
C ARG A 117 21.97 21.17 -13.20
N SER A 118 21.68 20.94 -14.49
CA SER A 118 22.45 21.53 -15.59
C SER A 118 22.29 23.05 -15.73
N LYS A 119 21.17 23.61 -15.27
CA LYS A 119 20.84 25.05 -15.39
C LYS A 119 21.33 25.88 -14.20
N GLU A 120 21.68 25.23 -13.10
CA GLU A 120 22.07 25.91 -11.86
C GLU A 120 23.58 26.16 -11.76
N SER A 121 23.96 27.14 -10.94
CA SER A 121 25.36 27.45 -10.64
C SER A 121 26.04 26.33 -9.84
N LYS A 122 27.38 26.27 -9.87
CA LYS A 122 28.16 25.27 -9.12
C LYS A 122 27.82 25.21 -7.63
N GLU A 123 27.62 26.37 -7.00
CA GLU A 123 27.23 26.46 -5.58
C GLU A 123 25.87 25.80 -5.31
N LYS A 124 24.88 26.06 -6.17
CA LYS A 124 23.54 25.46 -6.03
C LYS A 124 23.51 23.98 -6.37
N GLN A 125 24.34 23.53 -7.31
CA GLN A 125 24.54 22.10 -7.57
C GLN A 125 25.08 21.39 -6.33
N GLU A 126 26.01 22.02 -5.61
CA GLU A 126 26.54 21.48 -4.35
C GLU A 126 25.47 21.47 -3.24
N GLU A 127 24.68 22.53 -3.09
CA GLU A 127 23.53 22.55 -2.16
C GLU A 127 22.51 21.44 -2.49
N LEU A 128 22.25 21.17 -3.78
CA LEU A 128 21.38 20.08 -4.23
C LEU A 128 21.94 18.70 -3.87
N GLU A 129 23.22 18.45 -4.14
CA GLU A 129 23.88 17.18 -3.79
C GLU A 129 23.83 16.92 -2.28
N ARG A 130 24.00 17.96 -1.46
CA ARG A 130 23.87 17.87 -0.01
C ARG A 130 22.44 17.51 0.42
N ILE A 131 21.42 17.99 -0.29
CA ILE A 131 20.02 17.57 -0.06
C ILE A 131 19.81 16.10 -0.43
N LEU A 132 20.32 15.67 -1.58
CA LEU A 132 20.18 14.28 -2.03
C LEU A 132 20.87 13.30 -1.05
N ARG A 133 21.95 13.73 -0.40
CA ARG A 133 22.65 12.99 0.68
C ARG A 133 21.98 13.12 2.05
N ASN A 134 20.88 13.87 2.15
CA ASN A 134 20.17 14.17 3.38
C ASN A 134 21.03 14.87 4.46
N GLU A 135 21.98 15.70 4.05
CA GLU A 135 22.84 16.45 4.96
C GLU A 135 22.13 17.69 5.55
N ARG A 136 22.61 18.15 6.71
CA ARG A 136 22.16 19.39 7.35
C ARG A 136 23.06 20.55 6.97
N PHE A 137 22.48 21.64 6.48
CA PHE A 137 23.21 22.87 6.14
C PHE A 137 22.33 24.12 6.24
N ARG A 138 22.97 25.30 6.39
CA ARG A 138 22.26 26.59 6.40
C ARG A 138 21.68 26.85 5.01
N GLY A 139 20.39 27.18 4.94
CA GLY A 139 19.71 27.41 3.66
C GLY A 139 18.98 26.19 3.09
N ARG A 140 19.04 25.00 3.72
CA ARG A 140 18.33 23.78 3.29
C ARG A 140 16.84 24.02 2.99
N GLN A 141 16.13 24.76 3.83
CA GLN A 141 14.71 25.07 3.64
C GLN A 141 14.42 25.96 2.42
N ARG A 142 15.38 26.80 2.00
CA ARG A 142 15.26 27.59 0.76
C ARG A 142 15.28 26.64 -0.43
N VAL A 143 16.29 25.78 -0.51
CA VAL A 143 16.47 24.86 -1.63
C VAL A 143 15.33 23.83 -1.70
N LEU A 144 14.80 23.36 -0.56
CA LEU A 144 13.61 22.51 -0.56
C LEU A 144 12.36 23.22 -1.10
N ARG A 145 12.20 24.53 -0.86
CA ARG A 145 11.10 25.31 -1.44
C ARG A 145 11.27 25.46 -2.95
N ASP A 146 12.48 25.72 -3.42
CA ASP A 146 12.77 25.83 -4.86
C ASP A 146 12.50 24.49 -5.57
N LEU A 147 12.96 23.38 -4.99
CA LEU A 147 12.68 22.03 -5.50
C LEU A 147 11.18 21.72 -5.51
N ARG A 148 10.40 22.20 -4.54
CA ARG A 148 8.95 21.98 -4.54
C ARG A 148 8.25 22.66 -5.73
N ILE A 149 8.76 23.78 -6.21
CA ILE A 149 8.24 24.46 -7.40
C ILE A 149 8.61 23.67 -8.66
N VAL A 150 9.85 23.17 -8.73
CA VAL A 150 10.35 22.39 -9.87
C VAL A 150 9.62 21.05 -9.98
N PHE A 151 9.40 20.36 -8.87
CA PHE A 151 8.75 19.04 -8.80
C PHE A 151 7.24 19.13 -8.49
N LYS A 152 6.59 20.26 -8.80
CA LYS A 152 5.15 20.47 -8.52
C LYS A 152 4.25 19.38 -9.12
N GLU A 153 4.67 18.81 -10.25
CA GLU A 153 3.92 17.78 -11.00
C GLU A 153 3.95 16.41 -10.31
N PHE A 154 4.80 16.24 -9.30
CA PHE A 154 4.93 15.03 -8.48
C PHE A 154 4.27 15.16 -7.09
N ASP A 155 3.65 16.30 -6.76
CA ASP A 155 2.96 16.46 -5.47
C ASP A 155 1.66 15.63 -5.48
N ILE A 156 1.65 14.57 -4.68
CA ILE A 156 0.60 13.53 -4.56
C ILE A 156 -0.80 14.12 -4.28
N ARG A 157 -0.88 15.38 -3.84
CA ARG A 157 -2.14 16.10 -3.57
C ARG A 157 -2.88 16.61 -4.82
N SER A 158 -2.31 16.42 -6.01
CA SER A 158 -2.88 16.88 -7.28
C SER A 158 -3.44 15.77 -8.18
N ARG A 159 -3.50 14.53 -7.67
CA ARG A 159 -4.24 13.41 -8.26
C ARG A 159 -5.31 12.91 -7.30
#